data_AF-A0A368FD04-F1
#
_entry.id   AF-A0A368FD04-F1
#
_cell.length_a   1.000
_cell.length_b   1.000
_cell.length_c   1.000
_cell.angle_alpha   90.00
_cell.angle_beta   90.00
_cell.angle_gamma   90.00
#
_symmetry.space_group_name_H-M   'P 1'
#
loop_
_entity.id
_entity.type
_entity.pdbx_description
1 polymer ?
#
loop_
_entity_poly.entity_id
_entity_poly.type
_entity_poly.pdbx_seq_one_letter_code
_entity_poly.pdbx_strand_id
1 'polypeptide(L)'
;LEANVPFRNCTSGALCYRTYHPVQSNVGCIGEQKSEACCELRIEPFKDWIFTAIKISQPATILVFRYSIYDRFNKRWRKASEEVIEVPLNRGLSKFDFNGRNKIEMVVTGSRPNRELQPGMYFLREGTSGTHEIRGYVPINEIGESNLEKLGWMRFAEGKWDIRNGNVKMKQAHHIIVADCKQQQYTSTINGEQMVFVVGNDIEESYDLG
;
A
#
# COMPACT_ATOMS: atom_id res chain seq x y z
N LEU A 1 -3.80 33.28 -30.21
CA LEU A 1 -3.45 31.89 -30.58
C LEU A 1 -2.11 31.53 -29.95
N GLU A 2 -2.11 31.23 -28.65
CA GLU A 2 -1.00 30.51 -27.99
C GLU A 2 -1.62 29.50 -27.02
N ALA A 3 -2.41 28.59 -27.58
CA ALA A 3 -2.84 27.38 -26.92
C ALA A 3 -1.76 26.31 -27.14
N ASN A 4 -0.68 26.36 -26.36
CA ASN A 4 0.23 25.23 -26.16
C ASN A 4 1.20 25.57 -25.05
N VAL A 5 0.78 25.45 -23.80
CA VAL A 5 1.75 25.09 -22.74
C VAL A 5 1.99 23.60 -22.94
N PRO A 6 3.15 23.19 -23.49
CA PRO A 6 3.41 21.79 -23.72
C PRO A 6 3.43 21.08 -22.36
N PHE A 7 3.09 19.79 -22.38
CA PHE A 7 3.05 18.82 -21.27
C PHE A 7 4.42 18.61 -20.59
N ARG A 8 5.08 19.70 -20.21
CA ARG A 8 6.35 19.71 -19.52
C ARG A 8 6.03 19.56 -18.04
N ASN A 9 6.43 18.42 -17.47
CA ASN A 9 6.48 18.24 -16.02
C ASN A 9 7.26 19.44 -15.44
N CYS A 10 6.71 20.06 -14.41
CA CYS A 10 7.39 21.18 -13.74
C CYS A 10 8.70 20.70 -13.08
N THR A 11 9.63 21.63 -12.82
CA THR A 11 11.05 21.31 -12.58
C THR A 11 11.42 21.05 -11.12
N SER A 12 10.46 20.97 -10.20
CA SER A 12 10.74 20.94 -8.75
C SER A 12 9.79 20.01 -8.00
N GLY A 13 10.33 19.20 -7.09
CA GLY A 13 9.61 18.20 -6.30
C GLY A 13 9.86 16.77 -6.81
N ALA A 14 9.47 15.77 -6.02
CA ALA A 14 9.59 14.35 -6.42
C ALA A 14 8.71 14.04 -7.63
N LEU A 15 7.51 14.62 -7.66
CA LEU A 15 6.57 14.56 -8.78
C LEU A 15 5.94 15.94 -9.00
N CYS A 16 5.79 16.31 -10.27
CA CYS A 16 5.31 17.64 -10.62
C CYS A 16 4.43 17.64 -11.87
N TYR A 17 3.18 18.10 -11.73
CA TYR A 17 2.18 18.11 -12.78
C TYR A 17 1.62 19.50 -13.02
N ARG A 18 1.33 19.84 -14.28
CA ARG A 18 0.65 21.09 -14.64
C ARG A 18 -0.80 20.83 -15.04
N THR A 19 -1.71 21.61 -14.48
CA THR A 19 -3.14 21.55 -14.79
C THR A 19 -3.62 22.90 -15.32
N TYR A 20 -4.52 22.85 -16.30
CA TYR A 20 -5.08 24.03 -16.96
C TYR A 20 -6.59 24.01 -16.89
N HIS A 21 -7.17 25.14 -16.51
CA HIS A 21 -8.59 25.34 -16.20
C HIS A 21 -9.13 26.55 -16.99
N PRO A 22 -9.69 26.36 -18.20
CA PRO A 22 -10.03 27.45 -19.13
C PRO A 22 -11.33 28.22 -18.84
N VAL A 23 -12.08 27.87 -17.78
CA VAL A 23 -13.45 28.38 -17.55
C VAL A 23 -13.63 28.71 -16.07
N GLN A 24 -13.04 29.82 -15.63
CA GLN A 24 -13.05 30.27 -14.25
C GLN A 24 -13.82 31.60 -14.08
N SER A 25 -14.15 31.93 -12.83
CA SER A 25 -14.82 33.18 -12.46
C SER A 25 -13.97 34.38 -12.87
N ASN A 26 -14.57 35.37 -13.53
CA ASN A 26 -13.90 36.61 -13.91
C ASN A 26 -13.92 37.68 -12.82
N VAL A 27 -14.41 37.36 -11.61
CA VAL A 27 -14.42 38.29 -10.47
C VAL A 27 -13.01 38.86 -10.26
N GLY A 28 -12.90 40.18 -10.19
CA GLY A 28 -11.66 40.93 -10.02
C GLY A 28 -10.88 41.23 -11.31
N CYS A 29 -11.16 40.53 -12.42
CA CYS A 29 -10.46 40.72 -13.70
C CYS A 29 -11.16 41.74 -14.60
N ILE A 30 -10.36 42.41 -15.47
CA ILE A 30 -10.86 43.47 -16.36
C ILE A 30 -11.43 42.81 -17.62
N GLY A 31 -12.75 42.67 -17.68
CA GLY A 31 -13.47 42.18 -18.86
C GLY A 31 -14.62 41.21 -18.52
N GLU A 32 -15.52 41.03 -19.47
CA GLU A 32 -16.64 40.07 -19.35
C GLU A 32 -16.25 38.63 -19.72
N GLN A 33 -15.04 38.44 -20.26
CA GLN A 33 -14.54 37.12 -20.60
C GLN A 33 -14.23 36.32 -19.33
N LYS A 34 -14.52 35.01 -19.39
CA LYS A 34 -14.14 34.08 -18.31
C LYS A 34 -12.62 34.06 -18.15
N SER A 35 -12.18 33.91 -16.91
CA SER A 35 -10.75 33.80 -16.61
C SER A 35 -10.26 32.36 -16.85
N GLU A 36 -8.94 32.22 -16.93
CA GLU A 36 -8.26 30.93 -17.05
C GLU A 36 -7.27 30.77 -15.90
N ALA A 37 -7.09 29.55 -15.39
CA ALA A 37 -6.13 29.25 -14.34
C ALA A 37 -5.16 28.15 -14.76
N CYS A 38 -3.87 28.39 -14.46
CA CYS A 38 -2.78 27.44 -14.65
C CYS A 38 -2.15 27.14 -13.28
N CYS A 39 -2.02 25.88 -12.94
CA CYS A 39 -1.45 25.48 -11.64
C CYS A 39 -0.40 24.39 -11.78
N GLU A 40 0.57 24.45 -10.87
CA GLU A 40 1.61 23.45 -10.69
C GLU A 40 1.33 22.66 -9.41
N LEU A 41 1.08 21.36 -9.56
CA LEU A 41 0.91 20.43 -8.46
C LEU A 41 2.24 19.78 -8.16
N ARG A 42 2.74 19.98 -6.93
CA ARG A 42 3.95 19.34 -6.42
C ARG A 42 3.55 18.27 -5.44
N ILE A 43 4.08 17.06 -5.64
CA ILE A 43 3.80 15.91 -4.79
C ILE A 43 5.13 15.38 -4.30
N GLU A 44 5.24 15.26 -2.98
CA GLU A 44 6.46 14.85 -2.28
C GLU A 44 6.15 13.73 -1.29
N PRO A 45 7.09 12.80 -1.07
CA PRO A 45 6.93 11.80 -0.01
C PRO A 45 6.83 12.49 1.35
N PHE A 46 5.83 12.12 2.13
CA PHE A 46 5.63 12.69 3.45
C PHE A 46 6.50 11.97 4.50
N LYS A 47 7.24 12.73 5.31
CA LYS A 47 8.10 12.23 6.40
C LYS A 47 9.09 11.12 5.97
N ASP A 48 9.46 11.08 4.69
CA ASP A 48 10.25 10.00 4.06
C ASP A 48 9.69 8.59 4.32
N TRP A 49 8.38 8.47 4.50
CA TRP A 49 7.75 7.17 4.75
C TRP A 49 7.71 6.34 3.49
N ILE A 50 8.20 5.11 3.61
CA ILE A 50 8.17 4.10 2.55
C ILE A 50 7.38 2.91 3.07
N PHE A 51 6.44 2.45 2.26
CA PHE A 51 5.62 1.29 2.55
C PHE A 51 5.71 0.28 1.41
N THR A 52 5.77 -1.00 1.78
CA THR A 52 5.71 -2.11 0.82
C THR A 52 4.31 -2.69 0.85
N ALA A 53 3.62 -2.64 -0.28
CA ALA A 53 2.32 -3.28 -0.47
C ALA A 53 2.51 -4.75 -0.91
N ILE A 54 1.83 -5.68 -0.25
CA ILE A 54 1.88 -7.11 -0.53
C ILE A 54 0.47 -7.64 -0.80
N LYS A 55 0.35 -8.55 -1.76
CA LYS A 55 -0.88 -9.28 -2.03
C LYS A 55 -0.78 -10.66 -1.40
N ILE A 56 -1.61 -10.92 -0.39
CA ILE A 56 -1.67 -12.21 0.29
C ILE A 56 -2.76 -13.04 -0.40
N SER A 57 -2.37 -14.20 -0.92
CA SER A 57 -3.27 -15.19 -1.52
C SER A 57 -3.81 -16.15 -0.46
N GLN A 58 -4.58 -17.15 -0.88
CA GLN A 58 -5.06 -18.19 0.02
C GLN A 58 -3.88 -18.90 0.71
N PRO A 59 -3.81 -18.93 2.05
CA PRO A 59 -2.72 -19.54 2.77
C PRO A 59 -2.69 -21.06 2.60
N ALA A 60 -1.48 -21.61 2.63
CA ALA A 60 -1.27 -23.04 2.84
C ALA A 60 -1.21 -23.31 4.35
N THR A 61 -2.08 -24.19 4.86
CA THR A 61 -2.04 -24.56 6.28
C THR A 61 -1.16 -25.78 6.46
N ILE A 62 -0.12 -25.66 7.28
CA ILE A 62 0.84 -26.72 7.58
C ILE A 62 0.85 -26.94 9.09
N LEU A 63 0.68 -28.19 9.52
CA LEU A 63 0.94 -28.59 10.90
C LEU A 63 2.38 -29.09 11.02
N VAL A 64 3.08 -28.65 12.05
CA VAL A 64 4.45 -29.10 12.34
C VAL A 64 4.41 -29.92 13.62
N PHE A 65 4.62 -31.22 13.49
CA PHE A 65 4.73 -32.14 14.62
C PHE A 65 6.20 -32.36 14.95
N ARG A 66 6.53 -32.31 16.25
CA ARG A 66 7.83 -32.71 16.76
C ARG A 66 7.65 -33.98 17.58
N TYR A 67 8.13 -35.09 17.06
CA TYR A 67 8.11 -36.39 17.73
C TYR A 67 9.46 -36.62 18.40
N SER A 68 9.46 -36.97 19.69
CA SER A 68 10.69 -37.22 20.45
C SER A 68 10.55 -38.49 21.27
N ILE A 69 11.52 -39.38 21.16
CA ILE A 69 11.63 -40.57 22.00
C ILE A 69 12.55 -40.23 23.17
N TYR A 70 12.13 -40.57 24.39
CA TYR A 70 12.93 -40.38 25.60
C TYR A 70 13.18 -41.72 26.27
N ASP A 71 14.44 -41.97 26.59
CA ASP A 71 14.87 -43.13 27.38
C ASP A 71 15.18 -42.69 28.81
N ARG A 72 14.90 -43.58 29.76
CA ARG A 72 15.24 -43.34 31.17
C ARG A 72 16.57 -44.00 31.50
N PHE A 73 17.59 -43.20 31.75
CA PHE A 73 18.92 -43.67 32.14
C PHE A 73 19.33 -43.01 33.46
N ASN A 74 19.77 -43.81 34.44
CA ASN A 74 20.16 -43.33 35.78
C ASN A 74 19.15 -42.35 36.42
N LYS A 75 17.86 -42.72 36.40
CA LYS A 75 16.73 -41.93 36.91
C LYS A 75 16.50 -40.58 36.22
N ARG A 76 17.18 -40.27 35.11
CA ARG A 76 16.97 -39.06 34.29
C ARG A 76 16.41 -39.41 32.91
N TRP A 77 15.56 -38.55 32.38
CA TRP A 77 15.09 -38.64 31.00
C TRP A 77 16.16 -38.10 30.05
N ARG A 78 16.49 -38.86 29.02
CA ARG A 78 17.38 -38.46 27.94
C ARG A 78 16.61 -38.59 26.62
N LYS A 79 16.67 -37.56 25.78
CA LYS A 79 16.14 -37.65 24.42
C LYS A 79 16.99 -38.61 23.61
N ALA A 80 16.38 -39.69 23.12
CA ALA A 80 17.01 -40.74 22.33
C ALA A 80 16.95 -40.44 20.83
N SER A 81 15.81 -39.95 20.35
CA SER A 81 15.64 -39.49 18.97
C SER A 81 14.64 -38.32 18.89
N GLU A 82 14.70 -37.58 17.80
CA GLU A 82 13.75 -36.53 17.44
C GLU A 82 13.51 -36.53 15.93
N GLU A 83 12.25 -36.38 15.54
CA GLU A 83 11.83 -36.26 14.15
C GLU A 83 10.82 -35.11 14.04
N VAL A 84 10.93 -34.28 13.00
CA VAL A 84 10.02 -33.18 12.71
C VAL A 84 9.26 -33.51 11.43
N ILE A 85 7.93 -33.50 11.51
CA ILE A 85 7.05 -33.83 10.39
C ILE A 85 6.18 -32.62 10.08
N GLU A 86 6.20 -32.20 8.81
CA GLU A 86 5.35 -31.14 8.29
C GLU A 86 4.20 -31.76 7.48
N VAL A 87 2.98 -31.41 7.87
CA VAL A 87 1.76 -31.99 7.30
C VAL A 87 0.90 -30.90 6.66
N PRO A 88 0.81 -30.85 5.31
CA PRO A 88 -0.07 -29.90 4.64
C PRO A 88 -1.53 -30.34 4.78
N LEU A 89 -2.36 -29.52 5.42
CA LEU A 89 -3.78 -29.84 5.64
C LEU A 89 -4.64 -29.68 4.37
N ASN A 90 -4.12 -29.01 3.35
CA ASN A 90 -4.84 -28.72 2.11
C ASN A 90 -5.10 -29.95 1.23
N ARG A 91 -4.55 -31.13 1.57
CA ARG A 91 -4.58 -32.35 0.75
C ARG A 91 -5.40 -33.50 1.34
N GLY A 92 -6.18 -33.25 2.40
CA GLY A 92 -7.00 -34.27 3.04
C GLY A 92 -6.20 -35.13 4.04
N LEU A 93 -6.34 -36.45 3.97
CA LEU A 93 -5.69 -37.39 4.89
C LEU A 93 -4.21 -37.52 4.56
N SER A 94 -3.36 -37.32 5.56
CA SER A 94 -1.91 -37.53 5.46
C SER A 94 -1.47 -38.63 6.42
N LYS A 95 -0.60 -39.52 5.95
CA LYS A 95 -0.12 -40.69 6.70
C LYS A 95 1.41 -40.74 6.66
N PHE A 96 2.02 -40.95 7.83
CA PHE A 96 3.47 -40.96 8.01
C PHE A 96 3.88 -42.07 8.96
N ASP A 97 5.01 -42.70 8.67
CA ASP A 97 5.63 -43.70 9.54
C ASP A 97 6.89 -43.08 10.15
N PHE A 98 7.02 -43.13 11.49
CA PHE A 98 8.22 -42.66 12.15
C PHE A 98 9.37 -43.66 11.97
N ASN A 99 10.56 -43.14 11.69
CA ASN A 99 11.74 -43.99 11.54
C ASN A 99 12.27 -44.41 12.92
N GLY A 100 12.03 -45.66 13.32
CA GLY A 100 12.52 -46.21 14.59
C GLY A 100 12.28 -47.70 14.78
N ARG A 101 12.80 -48.27 15.88
CA ARG A 101 12.55 -49.68 16.28
C ARG A 101 11.07 -49.95 16.57
N ASN A 102 10.32 -48.92 16.93
CA ASN A 102 8.88 -48.97 17.16
C ASN A 102 8.18 -48.53 15.87
N LYS A 103 7.42 -49.42 15.24
CA LYS A 103 6.59 -49.10 14.08
C LYS A 103 5.39 -48.28 14.53
N ILE A 104 5.56 -46.97 14.60
CA ILE A 104 4.48 -46.03 14.95
C ILE A 104 4.09 -45.31 13.67
N GLU A 105 2.80 -45.41 13.37
CA GLU A 105 2.15 -44.73 12.26
C GLU A 105 1.32 -43.57 12.79
N MET A 106 1.42 -42.41 12.15
CA MET A 106 0.61 -41.25 12.42
C MET A 106 -0.26 -40.93 11.21
N VAL A 107 -1.58 -40.87 11.46
CA VAL A 107 -2.57 -40.41 10.49
C VAL A 107 -3.11 -39.08 10.96
N VAL A 108 -2.97 -38.05 10.13
CA VAL A 108 -3.43 -36.69 10.40
C VAL A 108 -4.49 -36.32 9.38
N THR A 109 -5.65 -35.92 9.90
CA THR A 109 -6.74 -35.33 9.14
C THR A 109 -7.05 -33.96 9.72
N GLY A 110 -7.19 -32.95 8.86
CA GLY A 110 -7.47 -31.59 9.29
C GLY A 110 -8.54 -30.94 8.43
N SER A 111 -9.31 -30.07 9.05
CA SER A 111 -10.22 -29.13 8.39
C SER A 111 -9.58 -27.74 8.32
N ARG A 112 -10.32 -26.74 7.82
CA ARG A 112 -9.85 -25.35 7.80
C ARG A 112 -9.52 -24.84 9.22
N PRO A 113 -8.47 -24.03 9.37
CA PRO A 113 -8.12 -23.44 10.66
C PRO A 113 -9.23 -22.51 11.17
N ASN A 114 -9.32 -22.35 12.50
CA ASN A 114 -10.31 -21.47 13.15
C ASN A 114 -10.08 -19.98 12.83
N ARG A 115 -8.84 -19.60 12.52
CA ARG A 115 -8.49 -18.24 12.11
C ARG A 115 -7.64 -18.29 10.86
N GLU A 116 -7.97 -17.44 9.90
CA GLU A 116 -7.28 -17.34 8.63
C GLU A 116 -7.18 -15.87 8.25
N LEU A 117 -5.99 -15.45 7.84
CA LEU A 117 -5.78 -14.13 7.26
C LEU A 117 -6.50 -14.09 5.91
N GLN A 118 -7.37 -13.11 5.72
CA GLN A 118 -8.17 -13.05 4.49
C GLN A 118 -7.27 -12.71 3.29
N PRO A 119 -7.47 -13.35 2.12
CA PRO A 119 -6.78 -12.95 0.91
C PRO A 119 -7.07 -11.48 0.57
N GLY A 120 -6.05 -10.73 0.19
CA GLY A 120 -6.19 -9.30 -0.08
C GLY A 120 -4.88 -8.55 -0.13
N MET A 121 -5.00 -7.23 -0.25
CA MET A 121 -3.87 -6.31 -0.19
C MET A 121 -3.59 -5.91 1.26
N TYR A 122 -2.31 -5.92 1.61
CA TYR A 122 -1.78 -5.51 2.90
C TYR A 122 -0.55 -4.64 2.66
N PHE A 123 -0.07 -3.96 3.70
CA PHE A 123 1.14 -3.15 3.61
C PHE A 123 1.95 -3.22 4.89
N LEU A 124 3.24 -2.93 4.77
CA LEU A 124 4.18 -2.84 5.88
C LEU A 124 5.04 -1.59 5.70
N ARG A 125 5.46 -0.98 6.81
CA ARG A 125 6.34 0.18 6.81
C ARG A 125 7.81 -0.28 6.75
N GLU A 126 8.57 0.28 5.84
CA GLU A 126 10.00 0.04 5.73
C GLU A 126 10.77 0.85 6.79
N GLY A 127 11.90 0.30 7.27
CA GLY A 127 12.84 1.03 8.13
C GLY A 127 12.49 1.12 9.62
N THR A 128 11.34 0.58 10.08
CA THR A 128 11.09 0.41 11.51
C THR A 128 11.89 -0.78 12.04
N SER A 129 12.83 -0.55 12.98
CA SER A 129 13.74 -1.55 13.55
C SER A 129 13.09 -2.63 14.45
N GLY A 130 11.80 -2.92 14.23
CA GLY A 130 11.02 -3.91 14.96
C GLY A 130 10.33 -4.88 14.00
N THR A 131 9.70 -5.91 14.55
CA THR A 131 8.89 -6.90 13.81
C THR A 131 8.03 -6.22 12.76
N HIS A 132 8.18 -6.61 11.49
CA HIS A 132 7.38 -6.07 10.39
C HIS A 132 5.89 -6.33 10.65
N GLU A 133 5.18 -5.33 11.17
CA GLU A 133 3.74 -5.42 11.39
C GLU A 133 3.02 -5.26 10.07
N ILE A 134 2.34 -6.33 9.65
CA ILE A 134 1.48 -6.32 8.47
C ILE A 134 0.19 -5.60 8.85
N ARG A 135 -0.07 -4.45 8.21
CA ARG A 135 -1.32 -3.70 8.32
C ARG A 135 -2.24 -4.02 7.16
N GLY A 136 -3.54 -4.06 7.43
CA GLY A 136 -4.59 -4.40 6.47
C GLY A 136 -5.85 -3.56 6.69
N TYR A 137 -6.95 -3.97 6.06
CA TYR A 137 -8.27 -3.30 6.16
C TYR A 137 -8.32 -1.87 5.60
N VAL A 138 -7.29 -1.45 4.87
CA VAL A 138 -7.26 -0.19 4.13
C VAL A 138 -7.35 -0.50 2.64
N PRO A 139 -8.18 0.21 1.85
CA PRO A 139 -8.19 0.06 0.40
C PRO A 139 -6.80 0.39 -0.18
N ILE A 140 -6.19 -0.59 -0.87
CA ILE A 140 -4.86 -0.46 -1.49
C ILE A 140 -4.98 -0.89 -2.95
N ASN A 141 -4.36 -0.14 -3.84
CA ASN A 141 -4.29 -0.46 -5.26
C ASN A 141 -3.49 -1.74 -5.50
N GLU A 142 -4.03 -2.62 -6.34
CA GLU A 142 -3.21 -3.68 -6.93
C GLU A 142 -2.16 -3.11 -7.89
N ILE A 143 -1.16 -3.92 -8.26
CA ILE A 143 -0.09 -3.52 -9.20
C ILE A 143 -0.67 -2.95 -10.51
N GLY A 144 -1.78 -3.52 -11.00
CA GLY A 144 -2.47 -3.06 -12.20
C GLY A 144 -3.37 -1.84 -12.02
N GLU A 145 -3.70 -1.46 -10.79
CA GLU A 145 -4.64 -0.40 -10.43
C GLU A 145 -3.89 0.89 -10.06
N SER A 146 -4.57 2.04 -10.13
CA SER A 146 -4.06 3.32 -9.64
C SER A 146 -5.24 4.29 -9.40
N ASN A 147 -6.17 3.90 -8.53
CA ASN A 147 -7.22 4.77 -8.01
C ASN A 147 -6.62 5.73 -6.97
N LEU A 148 -6.92 7.03 -7.06
CA LEU A 148 -6.47 8.05 -6.11
C LEU A 148 -7.19 7.97 -4.74
N GLU A 149 -8.28 7.21 -4.64
CA GLU A 149 -9.01 6.94 -3.39
C GLU A 149 -8.42 5.75 -2.60
N LYS A 150 -7.39 5.06 -3.12
CA LYS A 150 -6.78 3.88 -2.51
C LYS A 150 -5.27 4.03 -2.37
N LEU A 151 -4.65 3.37 -1.39
CA LEU A 151 -3.21 3.48 -1.16
C LEU A 151 -2.41 2.98 -2.35
N GLY A 152 -1.18 3.46 -2.48
CA GLY A 152 -0.26 2.98 -3.51
C GLY A 152 -0.54 3.53 -4.92
N TRP A 153 -1.24 4.68 -5.02
CA TRP A 153 -1.32 5.44 -6.28
C TRP A 153 0.01 6.13 -6.63
N MET A 154 0.76 6.58 -5.62
CA MET A 154 2.14 7.04 -5.71
C MET A 154 3.09 5.90 -5.34
N ARG A 155 4.03 5.56 -6.23
CA ARG A 155 4.91 4.40 -6.09
C ARG A 155 6.36 4.80 -6.27
N PHE A 156 7.22 4.16 -5.50
CA PHE A 156 8.66 4.27 -5.69
C PHE A 156 9.15 3.06 -6.50
N ALA A 157 9.71 3.31 -7.69
CA ALA A 157 10.25 2.28 -8.56
C ALA A 157 11.50 2.82 -9.26
N GLU A 158 12.54 1.98 -9.42
CA GLU A 158 13.77 2.34 -10.12
C GLU A 158 14.45 3.63 -9.57
N GLY A 159 14.35 3.87 -8.27
CA GLY A 159 14.97 5.04 -7.63
C GLY A 159 14.20 6.37 -7.81
N LYS A 160 13.01 6.34 -8.40
CA LYS A 160 12.15 7.52 -8.62
C LYS A 160 10.73 7.28 -8.15
N TRP A 161 10.07 8.36 -7.74
CA TRP A 161 8.63 8.35 -7.52
C TRP A 161 7.89 8.45 -8.86
N ASP A 162 6.79 7.72 -8.99
CA ASP A 162 5.92 7.77 -10.17
C ASP A 162 4.45 7.55 -9.79
N ILE A 163 3.56 8.08 -10.63
CA ILE A 163 2.12 7.83 -10.59
C ILE A 163 1.70 7.38 -11.97
N ARG A 164 1.15 6.17 -12.04
CA ARG A 164 0.71 5.58 -13.30
C ARG A 164 -0.38 6.44 -13.94
N ASN A 165 -0.10 6.96 -15.14
CA ASN A 165 -0.92 7.93 -15.86
C ASN A 165 -1.15 9.24 -15.09
N GLY A 166 -0.19 9.67 -14.28
CA GLY A 166 -0.28 10.85 -13.41
C GLY A 166 -0.71 12.13 -14.14
N ASN A 167 -0.19 12.38 -15.35
CA ASN A 167 -0.56 13.54 -16.17
C ASN A 167 -2.08 13.65 -16.42
N VAL A 168 -2.73 12.52 -16.67
CA VAL A 168 -4.18 12.47 -16.95
C VAL A 168 -4.95 12.54 -15.63
N LYS A 169 -4.53 11.75 -14.64
CA LYS A 169 -5.24 11.62 -13.36
C LYS A 169 -5.20 12.89 -12.53
N MET A 170 -4.05 13.53 -12.43
CA MET A 170 -3.93 14.78 -11.67
C MET A 170 -4.73 15.90 -12.30
N LYS A 171 -4.83 15.93 -13.63
CA LYS A 171 -5.67 16.91 -14.32
C LYS A 171 -7.16 16.66 -14.11
N GLN A 172 -7.57 15.40 -14.00
CA GLN A 172 -8.97 15.03 -13.74
C GLN A 172 -9.37 15.19 -12.28
N ALA A 173 -8.44 14.93 -11.36
CA ALA A 173 -8.70 15.00 -9.92
C ALA A 173 -8.56 16.41 -9.35
N HIS A 174 -7.73 17.26 -9.96
CA HIS A 174 -7.53 18.62 -9.47
C HIS A 174 -8.65 19.55 -9.91
N HIS A 175 -9.29 20.17 -8.94
CA HIS A 175 -10.33 21.18 -9.14
C HIS A 175 -9.90 22.50 -8.54
N ILE A 176 -10.24 23.59 -9.24
CA ILE A 176 -9.96 24.95 -8.80
C ILE A 176 -11.22 25.79 -8.95
N ILE A 177 -11.43 26.64 -7.95
CA ILE A 177 -12.44 27.69 -7.96
C ILE A 177 -11.73 29.02 -7.70
N VAL A 178 -11.66 29.87 -8.73
CA VAL A 178 -11.10 31.23 -8.58
C VAL A 178 -12.12 32.13 -7.87
N ALA A 179 -11.70 32.74 -6.76
CA ALA A 179 -12.50 33.70 -5.98
C ALA A 179 -12.29 35.14 -6.46
N ASP A 180 -11.02 35.54 -6.63
CA ASP A 180 -10.64 36.83 -7.21
C ASP A 180 -9.39 36.65 -8.08
N CYS A 181 -9.58 36.87 -9.38
CA CYS A 181 -8.58 36.68 -10.43
C CYS A 181 -7.43 37.70 -10.34
N LYS A 182 -7.71 38.95 -9.93
CA LYS A 182 -6.70 40.00 -9.79
C LYS A 182 -5.89 39.85 -8.51
N GLN A 183 -6.53 39.39 -7.43
CA GLN A 183 -5.88 39.13 -6.16
C GLN A 183 -5.21 37.74 -6.10
N GLN A 184 -5.33 36.94 -7.17
CA GLN A 184 -4.87 35.54 -7.21
C GLN A 184 -5.41 34.69 -6.06
N GLN A 185 -6.66 34.94 -5.66
CA GLN A 185 -7.34 34.16 -4.63
C GLN A 185 -8.11 33.01 -5.28
N TYR A 186 -7.80 31.79 -4.86
CA TYR A 186 -8.43 30.58 -5.38
C TYR A 186 -8.49 29.50 -4.30
N THR A 187 -9.46 28.61 -4.43
CA THR A 187 -9.54 27.36 -3.68
C THR A 187 -9.09 26.24 -4.61
N SER A 188 -8.14 25.42 -4.15
CA SER A 188 -7.64 24.25 -4.86
C SER A 188 -7.99 23.00 -4.06
N THR A 189 -8.56 22.00 -4.72
CA THR A 189 -8.89 20.71 -4.14
C THR A 189 -8.46 19.58 -5.05
N ILE A 190 -8.04 18.45 -4.49
CA ILE A 190 -7.73 17.25 -5.25
C ILE A 190 -8.73 16.18 -4.82
N ASN A 191 -9.43 15.61 -5.79
CA ASN A 191 -10.31 14.48 -5.57
C ASN A 191 -9.49 13.18 -5.45
N GLY A 192 -9.16 12.83 -4.22
CA GLY A 192 -8.56 11.56 -3.85
C GLY A 192 -8.51 11.42 -2.33
N GLU A 193 -8.08 10.26 -1.86
CA GLU A 193 -7.95 9.97 -0.44
C GLU A 193 -6.50 9.61 -0.09
N GLN A 194 -6.23 9.53 1.21
CA GLN A 194 -4.95 9.04 1.76
C GLN A 194 -3.74 9.84 1.25
N MET A 195 -3.92 11.16 1.20
CA MET A 195 -2.89 12.15 0.96
C MET A 195 -2.81 13.14 2.11
N VAL A 196 -1.71 13.90 2.14
CA VAL A 196 -1.50 14.97 3.12
C VAL A 196 -1.46 16.28 2.36
N PHE A 197 -2.32 17.22 2.75
CA PHE A 197 -2.30 18.57 2.23
C PHE A 197 -1.46 19.44 3.18
N VAL A 198 -0.51 20.17 2.62
CA VAL A 198 0.32 21.12 3.36
C VAL A 198 0.00 22.52 2.85
N VAL A 199 -0.66 23.33 3.68
CA VAL A 199 -1.02 24.72 3.36
C VAL A 199 -0.29 25.64 4.33
N GLY A 200 0.85 26.17 3.88
CA GLY A 200 1.73 26.96 4.75
C GLY A 200 2.34 26.11 5.85
N ASN A 201 1.97 26.36 7.10
CA ASN A 201 2.39 25.56 8.26
C ASN A 201 1.33 24.53 8.68
N ASP A 202 0.13 24.59 8.10
CA ASP A 202 -0.96 23.68 8.46
C ASP A 202 -0.82 22.37 7.66
N ILE A 203 -0.89 21.26 8.38
CA ILE A 203 -0.82 19.90 7.84
C ILE A 203 -2.19 19.28 8.05
N GLU A 204 -2.88 18.98 6.95
CA GLU A 204 -4.14 18.26 6.96
C GLU A 204 -3.90 16.83 6.47
N GLU A 205 -3.93 15.87 7.40
CA GLU A 205 -3.80 14.44 7.09
C GLU A 205 -5.21 13.85 6.83
N SER A 206 -5.47 13.39 5.60
CA SER A 206 -6.75 12.71 5.28
C SER A 206 -6.84 11.31 5.90
N TYR A 207 -5.71 10.71 6.28
CA TYR A 207 -5.64 9.39 6.87
C TYR A 207 -4.34 9.20 7.66
N ASP A 208 -4.44 8.65 8.88
CA ASP A 208 -3.28 8.32 9.72
C ASP A 208 -2.66 6.97 9.28
N LEU A 209 -1.46 7.04 8.71
CA LEU A 209 -0.72 5.87 8.19
C LEU A 209 0.38 5.36 9.14
N GLY A 210 0.53 5.94 10.33
CA GLY A 210 1.72 5.70 11.14
C GLY A 210 1.61 6.13 12.57
#